data_AF-A0AAD4FF23-F1
#
_entry.id   AF-A0AAD4FF23-F1
#
_cell.length_a   1.000
_cell.length_b   1.000
_cell.length_c   1.000
_cell.angle_alpha   90.00
_cell.angle_beta   90.00
_cell.angle_gamma   90.00
#
_symmetry.space_group_name_H-M   'P 1'
#
loop_
_entity.id
_entity.type
_entity.pdbx_description
1 polymer ?
#
loop_
_entity_poly.entity_id
_entity_poly.type
_entity_poly.pdbx_seq_one_letter_code
_entity_poly.pdbx_strand_id
1 'polypeptide(L)'
;MVDFTDQPMPAHNGTATLQAERDGSGIDVHQLAQHLLSCDGFPERQDKVLRVSSKKLFKKDKQLNLSRSTRYHLGLAGAKAIQRLMRRKGWHHEDYKMAECLTNEISPYHLHMNMLITTVREQASPEQQKHRMPKILNYHIIGCYAQSELSHGSNIASDQHVSHGPQTFVVQIWDAETHQPLPAIAVDDIGPKYGYASMDNGYMLFDHFRVPKSAMLSRYAKVSDKTGTFVRNGHPAVVYGSPTYIRVLPWLATTFGLYYTGEYMYMLYHKSRENIEKGDFGPLAELHSASSGLESLCTIFAADGIETCRRAMGGHGFGGGSGLVGLNADYLSKPTVEGDNSMITQQVAAYLIRKMADAIKDSSSTPKDPTDKLFQYYILNKDHRIPQNVSKDGVVDDRNIVEVFQ
;
A
#
# COMPACT_ATOMS: atom_id res chain seq x y z
N MET A 1 -28.59 24.10 -34.80
CA MET A 1 -28.14 22.70 -34.71
C MET A 1 -27.47 22.59 -33.37
N VAL A 2 -27.88 21.66 -32.50
CA VAL A 2 -27.26 21.50 -31.18
C VAL A 2 -25.88 20.87 -31.40
N ASP A 3 -24.83 21.59 -31.04
CA ASP A 3 -23.43 21.16 -31.11
C ASP A 3 -23.13 20.23 -29.91
N PHE A 4 -22.27 19.23 -30.09
CA PHE A 4 -21.82 18.39 -28.97
C PHE A 4 -21.05 19.19 -27.91
N THR A 5 -20.56 20.39 -28.28
CA THR A 5 -19.99 21.37 -27.34
C THR A 5 -21.03 22.07 -26.49
N ASP A 6 -22.32 22.06 -26.88
CA ASP A 6 -23.40 22.75 -26.15
C ASP A 6 -23.76 22.06 -24.83
N GLN A 7 -23.52 20.74 -24.72
CA GLN A 7 -23.72 19.95 -23.48
C GLN A 7 -22.71 18.80 -23.38
N PRO A 8 -21.46 19.06 -22.92
CA PRO A 8 -20.48 18.01 -22.71
C PRO A 8 -20.89 17.15 -21.51
N MET A 9 -21.60 16.04 -21.77
CA MET A 9 -21.80 14.98 -20.79
C MET A 9 -20.76 13.87 -21.00
N PRO A 10 -20.26 13.24 -19.92
CA PRO A 10 -19.38 12.08 -20.06
C PRO A 10 -20.09 10.98 -20.87
N ALA A 11 -19.35 10.28 -21.74
CA ALA A 11 -19.89 9.20 -22.57
C ALA A 11 -20.54 8.06 -21.77
N HIS A 12 -20.22 7.94 -20.47
CA HIS A 12 -20.77 6.94 -19.56
C HIS A 12 -21.11 7.54 -18.18
N ASN A 13 -22.20 7.06 -17.59
CA ASN A 13 -22.57 7.39 -16.22
C ASN A 13 -21.83 6.46 -15.23
N GLY A 14 -20.68 6.92 -14.70
CA GLY A 14 -19.89 6.14 -13.75
C GLY A 14 -20.65 5.70 -12.49
N THR A 15 -21.69 6.44 -12.08
CA THR A 15 -22.53 6.06 -10.94
C THR A 15 -23.33 4.79 -11.22
N ALA A 16 -23.90 4.68 -12.43
CA ALA A 16 -24.66 3.50 -12.84
C ALA A 16 -23.75 2.27 -12.97
N THR A 17 -22.54 2.43 -13.50
CA THR A 17 -21.54 1.36 -13.58
C THR A 17 -21.18 0.83 -12.19
N LEU A 18 -20.86 1.72 -11.24
CA LEU A 18 -20.53 1.31 -9.87
C LEU A 18 -21.70 0.62 -9.16
N GLN A 19 -22.94 1.04 -9.44
CA GLN A 19 -24.10 0.40 -8.86
C GLN A 19 -24.28 -1.03 -9.39
N ALA A 20 -24.13 -1.24 -10.70
CA ALA A 20 -24.20 -2.57 -11.29
C ALA A 20 -23.13 -3.54 -10.73
N GLU A 21 -21.91 -3.06 -10.49
CA GLU A 21 -20.86 -3.86 -9.83
C GLU A 21 -21.22 -4.22 -8.38
N ARG A 22 -21.83 -3.28 -7.63
CA ARG A 22 -22.30 -3.55 -6.26
C ARG A 22 -23.43 -4.58 -6.23
N ASP A 23 -24.40 -4.44 -7.12
CA ASP A 23 -25.56 -5.32 -7.21
C ASP A 23 -25.15 -6.76 -7.61
N GLY A 24 -23.99 -6.91 -8.28
CA GLY A 24 -23.41 -8.21 -8.63
C GLY A 24 -22.68 -8.93 -7.49
N SER A 25 -22.49 -8.31 -6.33
CA SER A 25 -21.78 -8.91 -5.18
C SER A 25 -22.74 -9.59 -4.21
N GLY A 26 -22.42 -10.83 -3.83
CA GLY A 26 -23.12 -11.55 -2.75
C GLY A 26 -22.59 -11.26 -1.34
N ILE A 27 -21.60 -10.37 -1.20
CA ILE A 27 -20.97 -10.06 0.10
C ILE A 27 -21.80 -9.00 0.82
N ASP A 28 -22.20 -9.30 2.05
CA ASP A 28 -22.77 -8.31 2.97
C ASP A 28 -21.66 -7.38 3.47
N VAL A 29 -21.64 -6.16 2.93
CA VAL A 29 -20.62 -5.14 3.24
C VAL A 29 -20.69 -4.69 4.71
N HIS A 30 -21.87 -4.71 5.34
CA HIS A 30 -22.01 -4.34 6.74
C HIS A 30 -21.43 -5.42 7.66
N GLN A 31 -21.72 -6.70 7.39
CA GLN A 31 -21.12 -7.80 8.13
C GLN A 31 -19.61 -7.86 7.95
N LEU A 32 -19.12 -7.65 6.72
CA LEU A 32 -17.69 -7.60 6.45
C LEU A 32 -17.00 -6.43 7.18
N ALA A 33 -17.60 -5.24 7.13
CA ALA A 33 -17.08 -4.07 7.85
C ALA A 33 -17.07 -4.32 9.37
N GLN A 34 -18.11 -4.93 9.92
CA GLN A 34 -18.15 -5.30 11.33
C GLN A 34 -17.06 -6.32 11.66
N HIS A 35 -16.88 -7.35 10.86
CA HIS A 35 -15.82 -8.34 11.05
C HIS A 35 -14.41 -7.74 11.04
N LEU A 36 -14.14 -6.81 10.13
CA LEU A 36 -12.82 -6.20 9.96
C LEU A 36 -12.54 -5.00 10.86
N LEU A 37 -13.58 -4.29 11.32
CA LEU A 37 -13.40 -3.01 12.00
C LEU A 37 -13.99 -3.00 13.42
N SER A 38 -14.85 -3.95 13.81
CA SER A 38 -15.47 -3.88 15.14
C SER A 38 -14.51 -4.12 16.30
N CYS A 39 -13.32 -4.68 16.02
CA CYS A 39 -12.24 -4.78 17.01
C CYS A 39 -12.03 -3.39 17.62
N ASP A 40 -12.29 -3.23 18.92
CA ASP A 40 -12.09 -2.00 19.70
C ASP A 40 -13.15 -0.87 19.65
N GLY A 41 -14.27 -1.04 18.92
CA GLY A 41 -15.27 0.03 18.75
C GLY A 41 -14.85 1.11 17.74
N PHE A 42 -14.08 0.72 16.72
CA PHE A 42 -13.64 1.59 15.63
C PHE A 42 -14.81 2.27 14.90
N PRO A 43 -15.94 1.62 14.55
CA PRO A 43 -17.00 2.28 13.78
C PRO A 43 -17.63 3.44 14.56
N GLU A 44 -17.91 3.25 15.84
CA GLU A 44 -18.44 4.29 16.71
C GLU A 44 -17.46 5.45 16.87
N ARG A 45 -16.16 5.12 16.96
CA ARG A 45 -15.07 6.11 17.02
C ARG A 45 -14.95 6.90 15.72
N GLN A 46 -15.03 6.24 14.57
CA GLN A 46 -15.00 6.86 13.25
C GLN A 46 -16.14 7.86 13.12
N ASP A 47 -17.37 7.44 13.42
CA ASP A 47 -18.56 8.30 13.39
C ASP A 47 -18.42 9.51 14.33
N LYS A 48 -17.96 9.26 15.56
CA LYS A 48 -17.70 10.30 16.57
C LYS A 48 -16.73 11.36 16.06
N VAL A 49 -15.66 10.96 15.38
CA VAL A 49 -14.65 11.88 14.84
C VAL A 49 -15.15 12.59 13.57
N LEU A 50 -15.83 11.88 12.67
CA LEU A 50 -16.38 12.44 11.42
C LEU A 50 -17.38 13.58 11.67
N ARG A 51 -18.17 13.51 12.75
CA ARG A 51 -19.08 14.60 13.15
C ARG A 51 -18.36 15.93 13.42
N VAL A 52 -17.06 15.88 13.73
CA VAL A 52 -16.25 17.05 14.09
C VAL A 52 -15.31 17.49 12.96
N SER A 53 -15.06 16.62 11.97
CA SER A 53 -14.20 16.86 10.82
C SER A 53 -14.85 17.72 9.72
N SER A 54 -16.16 17.99 9.81
CA SER A 54 -16.91 18.86 8.87
C SER A 54 -16.47 20.34 8.88
N LYS A 55 -15.62 20.74 9.83
CA LYS A 55 -15.10 22.11 9.92
C LYS A 55 -14.20 22.43 8.73
N LYS A 56 -14.29 23.67 8.23
CA LYS A 56 -13.47 24.21 7.13
C LYS A 56 -11.97 23.90 7.27
N LEU A 57 -11.46 23.84 8.51
CA LEU A 57 -10.06 23.55 8.83
C LEU A 57 -9.58 22.17 8.37
N PHE A 58 -10.47 21.17 8.31
CA PHE A 58 -10.11 19.79 7.97
C PHE A 58 -10.45 19.42 6.51
N LYS A 59 -10.88 20.39 5.70
CA LYS A 59 -11.12 20.18 4.26
C LYS A 59 -9.80 20.09 3.51
N LYS A 60 -9.70 19.10 2.62
CA LYS A 60 -8.46 18.72 1.92
C LYS A 60 -8.45 19.02 0.43
N ASP A 61 -9.59 19.43 -0.12
CA ASP A 61 -9.84 19.67 -1.54
C ASP A 61 -8.85 20.64 -2.21
N LYS A 62 -8.25 21.55 -1.44
CA LYS A 62 -7.28 22.54 -1.94
C LYS A 62 -5.86 22.37 -1.42
N GLN A 63 -5.58 21.35 -0.61
CA GLN A 63 -4.29 21.21 0.08
C GLN A 63 -3.10 21.07 -0.88
N LEU A 64 -3.29 20.39 -2.01
CA LEU A 64 -2.23 20.23 -3.02
C LEU A 64 -1.83 21.54 -3.72
N ASN A 65 -2.69 22.55 -3.68
CA ASN A 65 -2.44 23.86 -4.27
C ASN A 65 -1.77 24.83 -3.29
N LEU A 66 -1.49 24.39 -2.06
CA LEU A 66 -0.86 25.22 -1.05
C LEU A 66 0.66 25.16 -1.15
N SER A 67 1.31 26.31 -1.02
CA SER A 67 2.75 26.40 -0.76
C SER A 67 3.12 25.60 0.50
N ARG A 68 4.36 25.11 0.58
CA ARG A 68 4.87 24.39 1.76
C ARG A 68 4.66 25.13 3.10
N SER A 69 4.94 26.43 3.16
CA SER A 69 4.76 27.24 4.38
C SER A 69 3.31 27.29 4.84
N THR A 70 2.40 27.56 3.91
CA THR A 70 0.95 27.56 4.18
C THR A 70 0.46 26.18 4.62
N ARG A 71 0.94 25.10 3.99
CA ARG A 71 0.61 23.72 4.37
C ARG A 71 1.11 23.39 5.78
N TYR A 72 2.32 23.84 6.15
CA TYR A 72 2.85 23.67 7.50
C TYR A 72 1.99 24.38 8.57
N HIS A 73 1.59 25.63 8.32
CA HIS A 73 0.71 26.36 9.24
C HIS A 73 -0.68 25.72 9.35
N LEU A 74 -1.21 25.19 8.25
CA LEU A 74 -2.46 24.43 8.24
C LEU A 74 -2.36 23.18 9.12
N GLY A 75 -1.29 22.39 8.95
CA GLY A 75 -1.03 21.19 9.77
C GLY A 75 -0.91 21.50 11.26
N LEU A 76 -0.19 22.58 11.63
CA LEU A 76 -0.12 23.06 13.02
C LEU A 76 -1.50 23.45 13.58
N ALA A 77 -2.29 24.19 12.79
CA ALA A 77 -3.63 24.61 13.18
C ALA A 77 -4.56 23.41 13.37
N GLY A 78 -4.50 22.42 12.46
CA GLY A 78 -5.23 21.16 12.52
C GLY A 78 -4.87 20.36 13.79
N ALA A 79 -3.58 20.14 14.02
CA ALA A 79 -3.08 19.41 15.19
C ALA A 79 -3.52 20.07 16.51
N LYS A 80 -3.40 21.40 16.63
CA LYS A 80 -3.87 22.15 17.81
C LYS A 80 -5.38 22.07 17.98
N ALA A 81 -6.14 22.06 16.88
CA ALA A 81 -7.60 21.93 16.93
C ALA A 81 -8.02 20.56 17.44
N ILE A 82 -7.37 19.48 16.98
CA ILE A 82 -7.59 18.11 17.48
C ILE A 82 -7.30 18.04 18.98
N GLN A 83 -6.17 18.58 19.45
CA GLN A 83 -5.83 18.59 20.88
C GLN A 83 -6.86 19.33 21.75
N ARG A 84 -7.34 20.48 21.27
CA ARG A 84 -8.43 21.21 21.94
C ARG A 84 -9.75 20.45 21.93
N LEU A 85 -10.01 19.63 20.91
CA LEU A 85 -11.19 18.76 20.86
C LEU A 85 -11.06 17.64 21.87
N MET A 86 -9.89 17.00 21.97
CA MET A 86 -9.66 15.94 22.93
C MET A 86 -9.97 16.39 24.36
N ARG A 87 -9.41 17.53 24.78
CA ARG A 87 -9.65 18.08 26.13
C ARG A 87 -11.12 18.43 26.37
N ARG A 88 -11.78 19.09 25.41
CA ARG A 88 -13.18 19.53 25.57
C ARG A 88 -14.19 18.39 25.56
N LYS A 89 -13.87 17.29 24.88
CA LYS A 89 -14.78 16.16 24.68
C LYS A 89 -14.38 14.92 25.49
N GLY A 90 -13.30 15.00 26.27
CA GLY A 90 -12.78 13.86 27.04
C GLY A 90 -12.35 12.69 26.15
N TRP A 91 -11.78 12.96 24.97
CA TRP A 91 -11.35 11.89 24.06
C TRP A 91 -10.07 11.22 24.55
N HIS A 92 -9.97 9.92 24.29
CA HIS A 92 -8.82 9.10 24.63
C HIS A 92 -7.82 9.01 23.46
N HIS A 93 -6.69 8.33 23.68
CA HIS A 93 -5.62 8.24 22.70
C HIS A 93 -6.06 7.57 21.37
N GLU A 94 -6.96 6.58 21.43
CA GLU A 94 -7.48 5.94 20.21
C GLU A 94 -8.34 6.89 19.37
N ASP A 95 -9.13 7.76 20.00
CA ASP A 95 -9.88 8.82 19.28
C ASP A 95 -8.92 9.79 18.57
N TYR A 96 -7.76 10.06 19.18
CA TYR A 96 -6.70 10.89 18.56
C TYR A 96 -6.12 10.21 17.32
N LYS A 97 -5.80 8.92 17.39
CA LYS A 97 -5.30 8.15 16.24
C LYS A 97 -6.32 8.12 15.11
N MET A 98 -7.60 7.92 15.44
CA MET A 98 -8.70 8.00 14.46
C MET A 98 -8.77 9.39 13.82
N ALA A 99 -8.65 10.46 14.61
CA ALA A 99 -8.61 11.82 14.08
C ALA A 99 -7.42 12.07 13.17
N GLU A 100 -6.22 11.63 13.54
CA GLU A 100 -5.02 11.72 12.70
C GLU A 100 -5.23 10.98 11.37
N CYS A 101 -5.67 9.72 11.42
CA CYS A 101 -6.01 8.90 10.25
C CYS A 101 -7.00 9.60 9.31
N LEU A 102 -8.14 10.07 9.84
CA LEU A 102 -9.17 10.73 9.05
C LEU A 102 -8.75 12.11 8.53
N THR A 103 -7.82 12.80 9.19
CA THR A 103 -7.24 14.04 8.67
C THR A 103 -6.19 13.83 7.59
N ASN A 104 -5.63 12.62 7.46
CA ASN A 104 -4.66 12.25 6.42
C ASN A 104 -3.50 13.25 6.29
N GLU A 105 -3.08 13.81 7.41
CA GLU A 105 -1.86 14.60 7.55
C GLU A 105 -1.12 14.06 8.76
N ILE A 106 0.18 13.78 8.61
CA ILE A 106 1.02 13.45 9.76
C ILE A 106 1.10 14.69 10.63
N SER A 107 0.56 14.60 11.84
CA SER A 107 0.57 15.70 12.80
C SER A 107 2.01 16.10 13.11
N PRO A 108 2.33 17.40 13.21
CA PRO A 108 3.60 17.85 13.79
C PRO A 108 3.84 17.33 15.23
N TYR A 109 2.79 16.84 15.91
CA TYR A 109 2.88 16.19 17.22
C TYR A 109 2.96 14.66 17.15
N HIS A 110 3.01 14.05 15.97
CA HIS A 110 3.00 12.59 15.81
C HIS A 110 4.16 11.92 16.57
N LEU A 111 5.40 12.39 16.37
CA LEU A 111 6.58 11.87 17.06
C LEU A 111 6.52 12.10 18.57
N HIS A 112 5.95 13.23 19.00
CA HIS A 112 5.73 13.47 20.42
C HIS A 112 4.75 12.44 21.02
N MET A 113 3.64 12.16 20.31
CA MET A 113 2.58 11.29 20.81
C MET A 113 2.91 9.80 20.79
N ASN A 114 3.64 9.35 19.77
CA ASN A 114 3.92 7.93 19.59
C ASN A 114 5.32 7.56 20.08
N MET A 115 6.33 8.36 19.76
CA MET A 115 7.72 8.03 20.08
C MET A 115 8.11 8.56 21.45
N LEU A 116 8.02 9.87 21.70
CA LEU A 116 8.48 10.44 22.98
C LEU A 116 7.73 9.87 24.18
N ILE A 117 6.40 9.75 24.11
CA ILE A 117 5.60 9.17 25.21
C ILE A 117 6.03 7.72 25.46
N THR A 118 6.14 6.91 24.42
CA THR A 118 6.53 5.50 24.54
C THR A 118 7.97 5.40 25.07
N THR A 119 8.93 6.12 24.49
CA THR A 119 10.32 6.14 24.96
C THR A 119 10.41 6.51 26.44
N VAL A 120 9.72 7.57 26.89
CA VAL A 120 9.76 7.96 28.31
C VAL A 120 9.02 6.96 29.20
N ARG A 121 7.92 6.37 28.74
CA ARG A 121 7.17 5.35 29.50
C ARG A 121 7.96 4.05 29.65
N GLU A 122 8.62 3.61 28.59
CA GLU A 122 9.30 2.31 28.55
C GLU A 122 10.75 2.39 29.06
N GLN A 123 11.45 3.52 28.88
CA GLN A 123 12.89 3.60 29.15
C GLN A 123 13.25 4.47 30.36
N ALA A 124 12.34 5.31 30.87
CA ALA A 124 12.63 6.17 32.01
C ALA A 124 12.33 5.48 33.34
N SER A 125 13.09 5.80 34.40
CA SER A 125 12.84 5.28 35.75
C SER A 125 11.48 5.77 36.30
N PRO A 126 10.88 5.10 37.30
CA PRO A 126 9.63 5.53 37.91
C PRO A 126 9.64 7.00 38.39
N GLU A 127 10.76 7.47 38.95
CA GLU A 127 10.94 8.86 39.38
C GLU A 127 10.99 9.83 38.19
N GLN A 128 11.68 9.45 37.12
CA GLN A 128 11.75 10.23 35.89
C GLN A 128 10.38 10.31 35.21
N GLN A 129 9.62 9.21 35.18
CA GLN A 129 8.25 9.19 34.67
C GLN A 129 7.34 10.12 35.49
N LYS A 130 7.36 10.00 36.83
CA LYS A 130 6.55 10.85 37.72
C LYS A 130 6.80 12.34 37.50
N HIS A 131 8.04 12.73 37.20
CA HIS A 131 8.40 14.13 36.93
C HIS A 131 8.08 14.59 35.49
N ARG A 132 8.39 13.75 34.48
CA ARG A 132 8.38 14.15 33.07
C ARG A 132 7.05 13.84 32.37
N MET A 133 6.40 12.73 32.70
CA MET A 133 5.19 12.28 32.01
C MET A 133 4.02 13.28 32.13
N PRO A 134 3.73 13.89 33.30
CA PRO A 134 2.69 14.91 33.37
C PRO A 134 2.98 16.14 32.50
N LYS A 135 4.26 16.52 32.33
CA LYS A 135 4.66 17.66 31.49
C LYS A 135 4.55 17.33 30.00
N ILE A 136 4.90 16.11 29.61
CA ILE A 136 4.76 15.60 28.24
C ILE A 136 3.29 15.52 27.86
N LEU A 137 2.45 14.85 28.67
CA LEU A 137 1.01 14.69 28.41
C LEU A 137 0.25 16.03 28.39
N ASN A 138 0.72 17.03 29.14
CA ASN A 138 0.13 18.37 29.13
C ASN A 138 0.71 19.32 28.07
N TYR A 139 1.64 18.84 27.22
CA TYR A 139 2.34 19.62 26.19
C TYR A 139 3.18 20.79 26.75
N HIS A 140 3.63 20.71 28.01
CA HIS A 140 4.65 21.62 28.54
C HIS A 140 6.03 21.31 27.96
N ILE A 141 6.22 20.09 27.44
CA ILE A 141 7.40 19.64 26.71
C ILE A 141 6.91 19.01 25.41
N ILE A 142 7.43 19.46 24.27
CA ILE A 142 7.20 18.85 22.96
C ILE A 142 8.56 18.36 22.47
N GLY A 143 8.62 17.13 21.97
CA GLY A 143 9.87 16.52 21.52
C GLY A 143 9.68 15.76 20.21
N CYS A 144 10.80 15.50 19.55
CA CYS A 144 10.90 14.70 18.34
C CYS A 144 11.83 13.50 18.58
N TYR A 145 11.86 12.60 17.61
CA TYR A 145 12.79 11.48 17.53
C TYR A 145 13.62 11.66 16.25
N ALA A 146 14.94 11.82 16.36
CA ALA A 146 15.80 12.25 15.25
C ALA A 146 16.98 11.28 15.05
N GLN A 147 16.93 10.48 13.98
CA GLN A 147 17.87 9.37 13.75
C GLN A 147 18.42 9.24 12.29
N SER A 148 17.93 9.94 11.25
CA SER A 148 18.28 9.59 9.84
C SER A 148 18.42 10.76 8.81
N GLU A 149 19.25 10.57 7.75
CA GLU A 149 19.57 11.47 6.60
C GLU A 149 19.34 10.81 5.20
N LEU A 150 19.35 11.56 4.07
CA LEU A 150 18.52 11.33 2.86
C LEU A 150 19.22 11.37 1.46
N SER A 151 18.79 10.53 0.48
CA SER A 151 18.78 10.82 -1.00
C SER A 151 17.84 9.87 -1.82
N HIS A 152 17.38 10.26 -3.04
CA HIS A 152 16.23 9.69 -3.82
C HIS A 152 16.39 9.74 -5.38
N GLY A 153 15.57 8.98 -6.14
CA GLY A 153 15.29 9.12 -7.61
C GLY A 153 14.00 8.37 -8.09
N SER A 154 13.37 8.75 -9.22
CA SER A 154 12.05 8.20 -9.73
C SER A 154 11.81 8.30 -11.26
N ASN A 155 10.67 7.76 -11.75
CA ASN A 155 10.41 7.08 -13.06
C ASN A 155 9.22 7.62 -13.96
N ILE A 156 8.99 6.93 -15.11
CA ILE A 156 8.29 7.10 -16.45
C ILE A 156 6.73 7.42 -16.59
N ALA A 157 6.31 7.69 -17.86
CA ALA A 157 5.09 8.18 -18.62
C ALA A 157 3.73 7.37 -18.76
N SER A 158 2.78 7.76 -19.68
CA SER A 158 1.48 7.07 -20.07
C SER A 158 0.69 7.59 -21.36
N ASP A 159 -0.42 6.89 -21.79
CA ASP A 159 -1.26 6.89 -23.07
C ASP A 159 -2.75 7.46 -23.09
N GLN A 160 -3.47 7.47 -24.26
CA GLN A 160 -4.98 7.51 -24.45
C GLN A 160 -5.54 6.95 -25.82
N HIS A 161 -6.64 6.13 -25.83
CA HIS A 161 -7.59 5.71 -26.93
C HIS A 161 -8.80 4.89 -26.35
N VAL A 162 -9.93 4.67 -27.08
CA VAL A 162 -11.06 3.78 -26.64
C VAL A 162 -10.70 2.31 -26.78
N SER A 163 -10.66 1.61 -25.65
CA SER A 163 -10.00 0.33 -25.49
C SER A 163 -10.98 -0.85 -25.54
N HIS A 164 -10.75 -1.80 -26.45
CA HIS A 164 -11.31 -3.16 -26.38
C HIS A 164 -10.54 -4.05 -25.38
N GLY A 165 -9.85 -3.42 -24.43
CA GLY A 165 -8.62 -3.92 -23.81
C GLY A 165 -7.43 -3.73 -24.76
N PRO A 166 -6.18 -3.57 -24.25
CA PRO A 166 -5.00 -3.47 -25.11
C PRO A 166 -4.90 -4.71 -25.99
N GLN A 167 -4.74 -4.47 -27.28
CA GLN A 167 -4.36 -5.48 -28.25
C GLN A 167 -2.97 -5.13 -28.75
N THR A 168 -2.12 -6.11 -28.95
CA THR A 168 -0.74 -5.83 -29.36
C THR A 168 -0.70 -5.62 -30.87
N PHE A 169 -0.21 -4.45 -31.30
CA PHE A 169 0.06 -4.12 -32.69
C PHE A 169 1.55 -3.87 -32.89
N VAL A 170 2.11 -4.31 -34.01
CA VAL A 170 3.48 -3.95 -34.42
C VAL A 170 3.41 -2.81 -35.42
N VAL A 171 4.02 -1.67 -35.10
CA VAL A 171 3.90 -0.43 -35.87
C VAL A 171 5.28 0.14 -36.17
N GLN A 172 5.52 0.53 -37.42
CA GLN A 172 6.68 1.31 -37.79
C GLN A 172 6.39 2.79 -37.57
N ILE A 173 7.35 3.51 -36.97
CA ILE A 173 7.18 4.91 -36.52
C ILE A 173 8.18 5.88 -37.19
N TRP A 174 9.31 5.36 -37.67
CA TRP A 174 10.35 6.13 -38.34
C TRP A 174 10.51 5.65 -39.78
N ASP A 175 10.80 6.57 -40.69
CA ASP A 175 11.34 6.23 -41.99
C ASP A 175 12.74 5.62 -41.81
N ALA A 176 12.97 4.44 -42.39
CA ALA A 176 14.17 3.66 -42.12
C ALA A 176 15.44 4.24 -42.74
N GLU A 177 15.32 5.18 -43.68
CA GLU A 177 16.44 5.79 -44.39
C GLU A 177 16.74 7.19 -43.85
N THR A 178 15.70 7.99 -43.65
CA THR A 178 15.81 9.41 -43.26
C THR A 178 15.70 9.62 -41.75
N HIS A 179 15.28 8.60 -41.00
CA HIS A 179 15.03 8.67 -39.54
C HIS A 179 14.06 9.79 -39.14
N GLN A 180 13.26 10.28 -40.06
CA GLN A 180 12.19 11.22 -39.76
C GLN A 180 10.93 10.44 -39.33
N PRO A 181 10.09 11.02 -38.47
CA PRO A 181 8.79 10.42 -38.14
C PRO A 181 7.98 10.23 -39.43
N LEU A 182 7.28 9.10 -39.56
CA LEU A 182 6.40 8.89 -40.71
C LEU A 182 5.24 9.92 -40.72
N PRO A 183 4.71 10.28 -41.90
CA PRO A 183 3.61 11.24 -42.00
C PRO A 183 2.44 10.88 -41.07
N ALA A 184 1.91 11.89 -40.38
CA ALA A 184 0.85 11.77 -39.36
C ALA A 184 1.27 11.10 -38.03
N ILE A 185 2.58 10.95 -37.79
CA ILE A 185 3.16 10.66 -36.48
C ILE A 185 3.90 11.92 -36.00
N ALA A 186 3.49 12.46 -34.85
CA ALA A 186 4.27 13.46 -34.13
C ALA A 186 4.91 12.79 -32.93
N VAL A 187 6.23 12.90 -32.80
CA VAL A 187 6.99 12.32 -31.69
C VAL A 187 8.04 13.33 -31.27
N ASP A 188 8.12 13.60 -29.96
CA ASP A 188 9.07 14.56 -29.40
C ASP A 188 9.28 14.27 -27.91
N ASP A 189 10.27 14.93 -27.29
CA ASP A 189 10.59 14.76 -25.86
C ASP A 189 9.52 15.42 -24.96
N ILE A 190 9.20 14.79 -23.82
CA ILE A 190 8.28 15.38 -22.82
C ILE A 190 8.92 16.49 -21.98
N GLY A 191 10.20 16.76 -22.20
CA GLY A 191 10.98 17.79 -21.56
C GLY A 191 11.66 17.33 -20.25
N PRO A 192 12.05 18.31 -19.41
CA PRO A 192 12.82 18.08 -18.21
C PRO A 192 12.07 17.22 -17.20
N LYS A 193 12.76 16.17 -16.73
CA LYS A 193 12.26 15.22 -15.76
C LYS A 193 13.05 15.37 -14.45
N TYR A 194 12.38 15.15 -13.31
CA TYR A 194 13.02 15.21 -11.97
C TYR A 194 14.13 14.14 -11.80
N GLY A 195 14.12 13.09 -12.62
CA GLY A 195 15.18 12.10 -12.81
C GLY A 195 15.19 11.59 -14.26
N TYR A 196 16.19 10.80 -14.68
CA TYR A 196 16.36 10.33 -16.07
C TYR A 196 16.50 11.47 -17.11
N ALA A 197 17.29 12.49 -16.79
CA ALA A 197 17.49 13.65 -17.67
C ALA A 197 18.19 13.32 -19.00
N SER A 198 18.93 12.21 -19.07
CA SER A 198 19.61 11.75 -20.30
C SER A 198 18.75 10.83 -21.17
N MET A 199 17.52 10.50 -20.72
CA MET A 199 16.61 9.66 -21.49
C MET A 199 15.61 10.53 -22.23
N ASP A 200 15.49 10.24 -23.52
CA ASP A 200 14.56 10.82 -24.49
C ASP A 200 13.15 10.26 -24.32
N ASN A 201 12.66 10.24 -23.07
CA ASN A 201 11.27 9.88 -22.80
C ASN A 201 10.38 10.87 -23.53
N GLY A 202 9.83 10.44 -24.66
CA GLY A 202 9.00 11.26 -25.51
C GLY A 202 7.53 10.99 -25.36
N TYR A 203 6.74 11.90 -25.91
CA TYR A 203 5.36 11.64 -26.26
C TYR A 203 5.30 11.24 -27.73
N MET A 204 4.28 10.47 -28.08
CA MET A 204 3.97 10.14 -29.45
C MET A 204 2.48 10.29 -29.68
N LEU A 205 2.13 11.03 -30.72
CA LEU A 205 0.77 11.29 -31.12
C LEU A 205 0.61 10.76 -32.53
N PHE A 206 -0.41 9.93 -32.73
CA PHE A 206 -0.83 9.48 -34.04
C PHE A 206 -2.03 10.34 -34.46
N ASP A 207 -1.91 11.03 -35.59
CA ASP A 207 -3.03 11.71 -36.22
C ASP A 207 -3.64 10.78 -37.29
N HIS A 208 -4.57 9.93 -36.89
CA HIS A 208 -5.25 8.99 -37.79
C HIS A 208 -4.30 8.07 -38.61
N PHE A 209 -3.09 7.78 -38.09
CA PHE A 209 -2.08 6.93 -38.73
C PHE A 209 -2.60 5.50 -38.96
N ARG A 210 -2.35 4.95 -40.15
CA ARG A 210 -2.92 3.66 -40.58
C ARG A 210 -1.85 2.58 -40.64
N VAL A 211 -2.16 1.43 -40.05
CA VAL A 211 -1.32 0.21 -40.12
C VAL A 211 -2.12 -0.95 -40.72
N PRO A 212 -1.46 -1.91 -41.37
CA PRO A 212 -2.15 -3.10 -41.84
C PRO A 212 -2.68 -3.89 -40.65
N LYS A 213 -3.85 -4.51 -40.80
CA LYS A 213 -4.49 -5.33 -39.74
C LYS A 213 -3.57 -6.46 -39.23
N SER A 214 -2.71 -7.01 -40.08
CA SER A 214 -1.72 -8.04 -39.73
C SER A 214 -0.73 -7.60 -38.66
N ALA A 215 -0.62 -6.29 -38.40
CA ALA A 215 0.10 -5.75 -37.26
C ALA A 215 -0.45 -6.28 -35.93
N MET A 216 -1.73 -6.64 -35.85
CA MET A 216 -2.39 -7.13 -34.63
C MET A 216 -2.02 -8.60 -34.31
N LEU A 217 -1.38 -8.85 -33.16
CA LEU A 217 -1.09 -10.20 -32.69
C LEU A 217 -2.37 -10.93 -32.25
N SER A 218 -2.81 -11.91 -33.03
CA SER A 218 -4.20 -12.38 -32.99
C SER A 218 -4.43 -13.79 -32.40
N ARG A 219 -3.56 -14.29 -31.52
CA ARG A 219 -3.63 -15.67 -30.96
C ARG A 219 -4.88 -15.92 -30.09
N TYR A 220 -5.32 -14.92 -29.32
CA TYR A 220 -6.40 -15.06 -28.32
C TYR A 220 -7.59 -14.10 -28.54
N ALA A 221 -7.38 -13.11 -29.40
CA ALA A 221 -8.37 -12.14 -29.83
C ALA A 221 -8.10 -11.83 -31.31
N LYS A 222 -9.15 -11.68 -32.10
CA LYS A 222 -9.05 -11.41 -33.54
C LYS A 222 -10.07 -10.37 -33.94
N VAL A 223 -9.75 -9.57 -34.94
CA VAL A 223 -10.75 -8.77 -35.65
C VAL A 223 -11.15 -9.56 -36.89
N SER A 224 -12.44 -9.61 -37.23
CA SER A 224 -12.92 -10.30 -38.43
C SER A 224 -12.57 -9.50 -39.68
N ASP A 225 -11.98 -10.14 -40.70
CA ASP A 225 -11.72 -9.52 -42.01
C ASP A 225 -13.00 -9.13 -42.76
N LYS A 226 -14.10 -9.86 -42.51
CA LYS A 226 -15.36 -9.70 -43.27
C LYS A 226 -16.31 -8.68 -42.64
N THR A 227 -16.29 -8.57 -41.32
CA THR A 227 -17.31 -7.83 -40.56
C THR A 227 -16.73 -6.74 -39.67
N GLY A 228 -15.41 -6.62 -39.55
CA GLY A 228 -14.76 -5.67 -38.64
C GLY A 228 -15.01 -5.94 -37.16
N THR A 229 -15.72 -7.02 -36.83
CA THR A 229 -16.11 -7.35 -35.46
C THR A 229 -14.94 -7.96 -34.70
N PHE A 230 -14.68 -7.47 -33.50
CA PHE A 230 -13.76 -8.09 -32.55
C PHE A 230 -14.37 -9.39 -32.00
N VAL A 231 -13.61 -10.49 -32.07
CA VAL A 231 -14.00 -11.82 -31.61
C VAL A 231 -12.92 -12.36 -30.67
N ARG A 232 -13.32 -12.81 -29.49
CA ARG A 232 -12.43 -13.33 -28.44
C ARG A 232 -12.63 -14.84 -28.32
N ASN A 233 -11.56 -15.62 -28.46
CA ASN A 233 -11.65 -17.10 -28.48
C ASN A 233 -11.18 -17.75 -27.16
N GLY A 234 -10.77 -16.96 -26.17
CA GLY A 234 -10.39 -17.40 -24.81
C GLY A 234 -11.19 -16.69 -23.72
N HIS A 235 -11.14 -17.21 -22.49
CA HIS A 235 -11.90 -16.65 -21.36
C HIS A 235 -11.62 -15.14 -21.19
N PRO A 236 -12.63 -14.27 -20.98
CA PRO A 236 -12.43 -12.81 -20.90
C PRO A 236 -11.38 -12.37 -19.88
N ALA A 237 -11.21 -13.11 -18.78
CA ALA A 237 -10.16 -12.90 -17.77
C ALA A 237 -8.73 -13.12 -18.30
N VAL A 238 -8.53 -13.81 -19.42
CA VAL A 238 -7.21 -13.98 -20.06
C VAL A 238 -6.86 -12.76 -20.92
N VAL A 239 -7.85 -11.95 -21.33
CA VAL A 239 -7.70 -10.79 -22.22
C VAL A 239 -7.95 -9.45 -21.52
N TYR A 240 -8.80 -9.39 -20.48
CA TYR A 240 -8.94 -8.26 -19.55
C TYR A 240 -8.16 -8.46 -18.24
N GLY A 241 -7.89 -9.70 -17.86
CA GLY A 241 -7.11 -9.98 -16.65
C GLY A 241 -5.60 -9.86 -16.84
N SER A 242 -5.11 -9.59 -18.04
CA SER A 242 -3.70 -9.77 -18.36
C SER A 242 -2.74 -8.76 -17.70
N PRO A 243 -3.14 -7.51 -17.35
CA PRO A 243 -2.32 -6.70 -16.44
C PRO A 243 -3.07 -6.11 -15.23
N THR A 244 -4.15 -5.33 -15.35
CA THR A 244 -4.67 -4.53 -14.20
C THR A 244 -5.27 -5.37 -13.08
N TYR A 245 -6.09 -6.38 -13.41
CA TYR A 245 -6.67 -7.29 -12.41
C TYR A 245 -5.60 -8.13 -11.71
N ILE A 246 -4.66 -8.72 -12.48
CA ILE A 246 -3.49 -9.42 -11.92
C ILE A 246 -2.60 -8.45 -11.12
N ARG A 247 -2.59 -7.16 -11.45
CA ARG A 247 -1.80 -6.18 -10.71
C ARG A 247 -2.46 -5.72 -9.41
N VAL A 248 -3.77 -5.58 -9.35
CA VAL A 248 -4.47 -4.98 -8.19
C VAL A 248 -5.09 -6.02 -7.26
N LEU A 249 -5.65 -7.11 -7.78
CA LEU A 249 -6.28 -8.12 -6.92
C LEU A 249 -5.31 -8.79 -5.94
N PRO A 250 -4.05 -9.11 -6.32
CA PRO A 250 -3.08 -9.58 -5.34
C PRO A 250 -2.85 -8.56 -4.24
N TRP A 251 -2.78 -7.26 -4.52
CA TRP A 251 -2.65 -6.24 -3.47
C TRP A 251 -3.89 -6.14 -2.57
N LEU A 252 -5.08 -6.36 -3.11
CA LEU A 252 -6.29 -6.48 -2.29
C LEU A 252 -6.18 -7.68 -1.35
N ALA A 253 -5.84 -8.86 -1.87
CA ALA A 253 -5.62 -10.06 -1.06
C ALA A 253 -4.50 -9.86 -0.02
N THR A 254 -3.39 -9.22 -0.41
CA THR A 254 -2.29 -8.83 0.46
C THR A 254 -2.78 -7.91 1.56
N THR A 255 -3.66 -6.94 1.28
CA THR A 255 -4.23 -6.05 2.31
C THR A 255 -4.93 -6.84 3.40
N PHE A 256 -5.75 -7.84 3.03
CA PHE A 256 -6.39 -8.73 4.00
C PHE A 256 -5.38 -9.62 4.73
N GLY A 257 -4.37 -10.15 4.03
CA GLY A 257 -3.28 -10.90 4.64
C GLY A 257 -2.56 -10.08 5.70
N LEU A 258 -2.14 -8.86 5.36
CA LEU A 258 -1.46 -7.94 6.27
C LEU A 258 -2.35 -7.53 7.46
N TYR A 259 -3.66 -7.38 7.26
CA TYR A 259 -4.61 -7.11 8.34
C TYR A 259 -4.57 -8.22 9.40
N TYR A 260 -4.75 -9.48 9.01
CA TYR A 260 -4.72 -10.61 9.96
C TYR A 260 -3.33 -10.86 10.54
N THR A 261 -2.27 -10.59 9.78
CA THR A 261 -0.91 -10.61 10.29
C THR A 261 -0.68 -9.54 11.36
N GLY A 262 -1.24 -8.34 11.18
CA GLY A 262 -1.23 -7.27 12.17
C GLY A 262 -1.96 -7.65 13.46
N GLU A 263 -3.14 -8.24 13.35
CA GLU A 263 -3.89 -8.77 14.50
C GLU A 263 -3.08 -9.82 15.28
N TYR A 264 -2.46 -10.76 14.57
CA TYR A 264 -1.58 -11.75 15.20
C TYR A 264 -0.36 -11.09 15.88
N MET A 265 0.27 -10.10 15.25
CA MET A 265 1.39 -9.37 15.83
C MET A 265 0.98 -8.62 17.11
N TYR A 266 -0.23 -8.06 17.14
CA TYR A 266 -0.78 -7.43 18.33
C TYR A 266 -0.96 -8.44 19.48
N MET A 267 -1.49 -9.63 19.17
CA MET A 267 -1.57 -10.73 20.14
C MET A 267 -0.19 -11.17 20.66
N LEU A 268 0.78 -11.31 19.75
CA LEU A 268 2.16 -11.69 20.10
C LEU A 268 2.82 -10.65 21.01
N TYR A 269 2.62 -9.36 20.72
CA TYR A 269 3.10 -8.26 21.55
C TYR A 269 2.57 -8.34 22.98
N HIS A 270 1.24 -8.42 23.16
CA HIS A 270 0.62 -8.46 24.49
C HIS A 270 1.05 -9.68 25.30
N LYS A 271 1.08 -10.85 24.66
CA LYS A 271 1.56 -12.08 25.30
C LYS A 271 3.02 -11.96 25.75
N SER A 272 3.87 -11.39 24.90
CA SER A 272 5.30 -11.20 25.22
C SER A 272 5.48 -10.18 26.34
N ARG A 273 4.67 -9.11 26.36
CA ARG A 273 4.66 -8.11 27.43
C ARG A 273 4.30 -8.69 28.79
N GLU A 274 3.28 -9.53 28.87
CA GLU A 274 2.91 -10.22 30.11
C GLU A 274 4.05 -11.09 30.68
N ASN A 275 4.87 -11.68 29.81
CA ASN A 275 6.02 -12.48 30.22
C ASN A 275 7.18 -11.60 30.70
N ILE A 276 7.45 -10.50 29.99
CA ILE A 276 8.49 -9.52 30.37
C ILE A 276 8.19 -8.91 31.74
N GLU A 277 6.92 -8.60 32.03
CA GLU A 277 6.49 -8.07 33.33
C GLU A 277 6.68 -9.07 34.48
N LYS A 278 6.72 -10.38 34.17
CA LYS A 278 7.06 -11.45 35.11
C LYS A 278 8.57 -11.75 35.17
N GLY A 279 9.38 -11.00 34.43
CA GLY A 279 10.84 -11.17 34.36
C GLY A 279 11.32 -12.24 33.36
N ASP A 280 10.44 -12.77 32.52
CA ASP A 280 10.80 -13.69 31.43
C ASP A 280 11.05 -12.92 30.13
N PHE A 281 12.32 -12.81 29.76
CA PHE A 281 12.77 -12.12 28.55
C PHE A 281 12.97 -13.09 27.36
N GLY A 282 12.70 -14.39 27.51
CA GLY A 282 12.84 -15.39 26.46
C GLY A 282 12.13 -15.03 25.14
N PRO A 283 10.88 -14.54 25.17
CA PRO A 283 10.14 -14.15 23.97
C PRO A 283 10.65 -12.90 23.25
N LEU A 284 11.53 -12.10 23.87
CA LEU A 284 11.91 -10.79 23.33
C LEU A 284 12.64 -10.89 21.99
N ALA A 285 13.49 -11.91 21.83
CA ALA A 285 14.24 -12.12 20.59
C ALA A 285 13.32 -12.51 19.42
N GLU A 286 12.32 -13.36 19.66
CA GLU A 286 11.30 -13.70 18.67
C GLU A 286 10.44 -12.49 18.34
N LEU A 287 9.95 -11.77 19.36
CA LEU A 287 9.14 -10.56 19.18
C LEU A 287 9.88 -9.52 18.33
N HIS A 288 11.15 -9.27 18.62
CA HIS A 288 12.01 -8.35 17.85
C HIS A 288 12.16 -8.81 16.40
N SER A 289 12.46 -10.10 16.17
CA SER A 289 12.65 -10.62 14.82
C SER A 289 11.34 -10.59 14.01
N ALA A 290 10.23 -11.05 14.60
CA ALA A 290 8.93 -11.06 13.95
C ALA A 290 8.43 -9.65 13.63
N SER A 291 8.53 -8.71 14.58
CA SER A 291 8.16 -7.30 14.35
C SER A 291 9.04 -6.66 13.26
N SER A 292 10.35 -6.84 13.31
CA SER A 292 11.28 -6.28 12.31
C SER A 292 11.02 -6.82 10.90
N GLY A 293 10.75 -8.13 10.77
CA GLY A 293 10.47 -8.76 9.49
C GLY A 293 9.13 -8.31 8.92
N LEU A 294 8.09 -8.24 9.77
CA LEU A 294 6.77 -7.80 9.37
C LEU A 294 6.74 -6.31 9.03
N GLU A 295 7.41 -5.45 9.79
CA GLU A 295 7.54 -4.03 9.49
C GLU A 295 8.12 -3.82 8.09
N SER A 296 9.25 -4.47 7.79
CA SER A 296 9.89 -4.40 6.48
C SER A 296 8.95 -4.87 5.36
N LEU A 297 8.35 -6.06 5.52
CA LEU A 297 7.49 -6.67 4.50
C LEU A 297 6.23 -5.83 4.26
N CYS A 298 5.53 -5.43 5.32
CA CYS A 298 4.28 -4.68 5.24
C CYS A 298 4.49 -3.31 4.58
N THR A 299 5.58 -2.62 4.93
CA THR A 299 5.86 -1.27 4.40
C THR A 299 6.29 -1.32 2.93
N ILE A 300 7.06 -2.32 2.50
CA ILE A 300 7.36 -2.54 1.07
C ILE A 300 6.09 -2.86 0.31
N PHE A 301 5.29 -3.80 0.81
CA PHE A 301 4.06 -4.23 0.13
C PHE A 301 3.06 -3.10 0.00
N ALA A 302 2.89 -2.27 1.02
CA ALA A 302 2.03 -1.11 0.93
C ALA A 302 2.57 -0.05 -0.01
N ALA A 303 3.88 0.24 -0.01
CA ALA A 303 4.49 1.19 -0.94
C ALA A 303 4.33 0.73 -2.41
N ASP A 304 4.64 -0.53 -2.69
CA ASP A 304 4.50 -1.15 -4.01
C ASP A 304 3.04 -1.27 -4.43
N GLY A 305 2.14 -1.56 -3.50
CA GLY A 305 0.70 -1.61 -3.72
C GLY A 305 0.13 -0.24 -4.10
N ILE A 306 0.50 0.82 -3.36
CA ILE A 306 0.10 2.20 -3.66
C ILE A 306 0.59 2.61 -5.06
N GLU A 307 1.87 2.36 -5.37
CA GLU A 307 2.44 2.67 -6.69
C GLU A 307 1.80 1.83 -7.81
N THR A 308 1.51 0.56 -7.55
CA THR A 308 0.83 -0.31 -8.51
C THR A 308 -0.58 0.19 -8.81
N CYS A 309 -1.34 0.55 -7.78
CA CYS A 309 -2.66 1.16 -7.90
C CYS A 309 -2.60 2.48 -8.67
N ARG A 310 -1.60 3.33 -8.40
CA ARG A 310 -1.40 4.60 -9.13
C ARG A 310 -1.12 4.36 -10.61
N ARG A 311 -0.23 3.42 -10.93
CA ARG A 311 0.07 3.04 -12.33
C ARG A 311 -1.11 2.35 -13.01
N ALA A 312 -1.95 1.64 -12.26
CA ALA A 312 -3.17 1.02 -12.78
C ALA A 312 -4.20 2.05 -13.26
N MET A 313 -4.14 3.29 -12.75
CA MET A 313 -4.96 4.42 -13.20
C MET A 313 -4.42 5.13 -14.45
N GLY A 314 -3.28 4.70 -15.02
CA GLY A 314 -2.64 5.36 -16.16
C GLY A 314 -2.30 6.83 -15.87
N GLY A 315 -2.43 7.70 -16.87
CA GLY A 315 -2.14 9.14 -16.74
C GLY A 315 -3.00 9.85 -15.69
N HIS A 316 -4.24 9.41 -15.47
CA HIS A 316 -5.10 9.98 -14.42
C HIS A 316 -4.56 9.73 -13.00
N GLY A 317 -3.75 8.68 -12.81
CA GLY A 317 -3.06 8.42 -11.55
C GLY A 317 -2.05 9.50 -11.16
N PHE A 318 -1.55 10.30 -12.12
CA PHE A 318 -0.66 11.44 -11.87
C PHE A 318 -1.42 12.75 -11.53
N GLY A 319 -2.72 12.81 -11.76
CA GLY A 319 -3.52 13.97 -11.37
C GLY A 319 -3.60 14.06 -9.84
N GLY A 320 -3.33 15.23 -9.26
CA GLY A 320 -3.40 15.42 -7.80
C GLY A 320 -4.75 15.02 -7.19
N GLY A 321 -5.85 15.17 -7.95
CA GLY A 321 -7.19 14.73 -7.54
C GLY A 321 -7.36 13.22 -7.39
N SER A 322 -6.43 12.38 -7.85
CA SER A 322 -6.45 10.93 -7.63
C SER A 322 -6.20 10.56 -6.17
N GLY A 323 -5.55 11.43 -5.39
CA GLY A 323 -5.10 11.17 -4.03
C GLY A 323 -3.88 10.25 -3.93
N LEU A 324 -3.60 9.42 -4.93
CA LEU A 324 -2.53 8.42 -4.89
C LEU A 324 -1.12 9.02 -5.00
N VAL A 325 -0.95 10.16 -5.67
CA VAL A 325 0.35 10.85 -5.72
C VAL A 325 0.76 11.33 -4.33
N GLY A 326 -0.16 11.99 -3.62
CA GLY A 326 0.07 12.45 -2.26
C GLY A 326 0.26 11.30 -1.28
N LEU A 327 -0.62 10.29 -1.36
CA LEU A 327 -0.52 9.08 -0.52
C LEU A 327 0.83 8.38 -0.71
N ASN A 328 1.28 8.20 -1.96
CA ASN A 328 2.57 7.60 -2.25
C ASN A 328 3.72 8.43 -1.63
N ALA A 329 3.75 9.73 -1.90
CA ALA A 329 4.78 10.62 -1.36
C ALA A 329 4.86 10.60 0.18
N ASP A 330 3.71 10.57 0.86
CA ASP A 330 3.66 10.53 2.32
C ASP A 330 4.08 9.14 2.86
N TYR A 331 3.71 8.06 2.16
CA TYR A 331 3.98 6.68 2.58
C TYR A 331 5.43 6.23 2.32
N LEU A 332 6.12 6.76 1.32
CA LEU A 332 7.50 6.36 0.98
C LEU A 332 8.53 6.57 2.09
N SER A 333 8.19 7.33 3.13
CA SER A 333 9.01 7.42 4.34
C SER A 333 9.02 6.12 5.16
N LYS A 334 7.96 5.30 5.09
CA LYS A 334 7.74 4.14 5.96
C LYS A 334 8.75 3.00 5.79
N PRO A 335 9.22 2.67 4.58
CA PRO A 335 10.31 1.71 4.40
C PRO A 335 11.69 2.14 4.95
N THR A 336 11.82 3.37 5.46
CA THR A 336 13.09 3.96 5.89
C THR A 336 13.10 4.35 7.37
N VAL A 337 12.02 4.96 7.86
CA VAL A 337 11.91 5.40 9.27
C VAL A 337 11.66 4.20 10.18
N GLU A 338 12.02 4.32 11.47
CA GLU A 338 11.95 3.25 12.50
C GLU A 338 12.88 2.05 12.27
N GLY A 339 13.41 1.90 11.07
CA GLY A 339 14.50 1.01 10.72
C GLY A 339 14.51 0.85 9.21
N ASP A 340 15.63 1.15 8.56
CA ASP A 340 15.72 0.92 7.12
C ASP A 340 15.41 -0.55 6.81
N ASN A 341 14.52 -0.78 5.84
CA ASN A 341 14.06 -2.12 5.51
C ASN A 341 15.20 -3.07 5.14
N SER A 342 16.27 -2.58 4.51
CA SER A 342 17.44 -3.42 4.21
C SER A 342 18.17 -3.82 5.48
N MET A 343 18.33 -2.90 6.43
CA MET A 343 18.99 -3.16 7.71
C MET A 343 18.17 -4.11 8.59
N ILE A 344 16.89 -3.84 8.83
CA ILE A 344 16.08 -4.68 9.73
C ILE A 344 15.84 -6.07 9.14
N THR A 345 15.75 -6.20 7.81
CA THR A 345 15.69 -7.52 7.15
C THR A 345 16.98 -8.32 7.37
N GLN A 346 18.15 -7.67 7.39
CA GLN A 346 19.41 -8.36 7.72
C GLN A 346 19.45 -8.85 9.18
N GLN A 347 18.86 -8.10 10.12
CA GLN A 347 18.74 -8.55 11.52
C GLN A 347 17.89 -9.82 11.63
N VAL A 348 16.78 -9.87 10.89
CA VAL A 348 15.93 -11.07 10.80
C VAL A 348 16.70 -12.24 10.19
N ALA A 349 17.40 -12.02 9.08
CA ALA A 349 18.21 -13.06 8.45
C ALA A 349 19.28 -13.62 9.41
N ALA A 350 19.99 -12.75 10.13
CA ALA A 350 20.99 -13.17 11.11
C ALA A 350 20.38 -13.97 12.28
N TYR A 351 19.19 -13.59 12.75
CA TYR A 351 18.44 -14.34 13.75
C TYR A 351 18.05 -15.74 13.23
N LEU A 352 17.44 -15.82 12.05
CA LEU A 352 17.00 -17.07 11.44
C LEU A 352 18.17 -18.04 11.16
N ILE A 353 19.30 -17.53 10.65
CA ILE A 353 20.50 -18.35 10.42
C ILE A 353 21.01 -18.96 11.72
N ARG A 354 21.05 -18.18 12.81
CA ARG A 354 21.49 -18.68 14.12
C ARG A 354 20.57 -19.76 14.66
N LYS A 355 19.26 -19.53 14.58
CA LYS A 355 18.22 -20.47 15.02
C LYS A 355 18.28 -21.78 14.23
N MET A 356 18.47 -21.72 12.92
CA MET A 356 18.65 -22.90 12.08
C MET A 356 19.94 -23.65 12.43
N ALA A 357 21.05 -22.93 12.67
CA ALA A 357 22.31 -23.56 13.08
C ALA A 357 22.19 -24.30 14.42
N ASP A 358 21.39 -23.79 15.35
CA ASP A 358 21.13 -24.47 16.61
C ASP A 358 20.19 -25.67 16.44
N ALA A 359 19.15 -25.55 15.60
CA ALA A 359 18.26 -26.67 15.26
C ALA A 359 18.98 -27.82 14.55
N ILE A 360 20.01 -27.53 13.75
CA ILE A 360 20.85 -28.56 13.11
C ILE A 360 21.70 -29.32 14.14
N LYS A 361 22.19 -28.64 15.18
CA LYS A 361 23.00 -29.27 16.23
C LYS A 361 22.16 -30.20 17.11
N ASP A 362 20.92 -29.79 17.42
CA ASP A 362 19.98 -30.59 18.22
C ASP A 362 18.54 -30.38 17.74
N SER A 363 18.14 -31.17 16.76
CA SER A 363 16.80 -31.16 16.18
C SER A 363 15.73 -31.77 17.09
N SER A 364 16.13 -32.42 18.18
CA SER A 364 15.25 -33.06 19.18
C SER A 364 15.00 -32.20 20.41
N SER A 365 15.68 -31.05 20.51
CA SER A 365 15.52 -30.10 21.60
C SER A 365 14.07 -29.62 21.73
N THR A 366 13.62 -29.34 22.96
CA THR A 366 12.28 -28.78 23.16
C THR A 366 12.21 -27.38 22.53
N PRO A 367 11.28 -27.14 21.57
CA PRO A 367 11.14 -25.84 20.93
C PRO A 367 10.81 -24.76 21.96
N LYS A 368 11.53 -23.64 21.92
CA LYS A 368 11.29 -22.50 22.83
C LYS A 368 10.28 -21.52 22.26
N ASP A 369 10.20 -21.45 20.94
CA ASP A 369 9.30 -20.57 20.19
C ASP A 369 8.77 -21.23 18.91
N PRO A 370 7.74 -20.63 18.27
CA PRO A 370 7.26 -21.03 16.94
C PRO A 370 8.34 -21.20 15.86
N THR A 371 9.40 -20.39 15.86
CA THR A 371 10.48 -20.50 14.85
C THR A 371 11.28 -21.79 15.03
N ASP A 372 11.58 -22.19 16.26
CA ASP A 372 12.20 -23.50 16.54
C ASP A 372 11.35 -24.65 15.99
N LYS A 373 10.03 -24.60 16.21
CA LYS A 373 9.10 -25.64 15.73
C LYS A 373 9.15 -25.76 14.22
N LEU A 374 9.14 -24.63 13.50
CA LEU A 374 9.20 -24.60 12.04
C LEU A 374 10.53 -25.18 11.52
N PHE A 375 11.66 -24.81 12.12
CA PHE A 375 12.95 -25.34 11.69
C PHE A 375 13.13 -26.82 11.99
N GLN A 376 12.68 -27.29 13.15
CA GLN A 376 12.68 -28.72 13.46
C GLN A 376 11.77 -29.49 12.50
N TYR A 377 10.57 -28.98 12.24
CA TYR A 377 9.66 -29.55 11.25
C TYR A 377 10.31 -29.63 9.87
N TYR A 378 10.91 -28.54 9.40
CA TYR A 378 11.62 -28.52 8.13
C TYR A 378 12.77 -29.55 8.10
N ILE A 379 13.62 -29.61 9.13
CA ILE A 379 14.74 -30.57 9.19
C ILE A 379 14.25 -32.02 9.12
N LEU A 380 13.17 -32.35 9.83
CA LEU A 380 12.59 -33.69 9.84
C LEU A 380 11.94 -34.07 8.49
N ASN A 381 11.48 -33.08 7.72
CA ASN A 381 10.71 -33.30 6.49
C ASN A 381 11.44 -32.90 5.20
N LYS A 382 12.66 -32.32 5.26
CA LYS A 382 13.38 -31.76 4.10
C LYS A 382 13.61 -32.76 2.95
N ASP A 383 13.68 -34.05 3.28
CA ASP A 383 13.91 -35.13 2.32
C ASP A 383 12.58 -35.65 1.70
N HIS A 384 11.42 -35.29 2.29
CA HIS A 384 10.08 -35.60 1.80
C HIS A 384 9.56 -34.50 0.87
N ARG A 385 10.14 -34.37 -0.32
CA ARG A 385 9.62 -33.45 -1.36
C ARG A 385 8.51 -34.12 -2.17
N ILE A 386 7.30 -34.17 -1.64
CA ILE A 386 6.10 -34.49 -2.44
C ILE A 386 5.62 -33.17 -3.05
N PRO A 387 5.43 -33.06 -4.38
CA PRO A 387 4.74 -31.93 -4.98
C PRO A 387 3.34 -31.84 -4.38
N GLN A 388 3.15 -30.91 -3.46
CA GLN A 388 1.85 -30.59 -2.87
C GLN A 388 0.99 -29.96 -3.96
N ASN A 389 -0.04 -30.67 -4.42
CA ASN A 389 -1.05 -30.06 -5.28
C ASN A 389 -1.90 -29.12 -4.42
N VAL A 390 -1.63 -27.82 -4.53
CA VAL A 390 -2.40 -26.76 -3.85
C VAL A 390 -3.81 -26.59 -4.44
N SER A 391 -4.07 -27.19 -5.60
CA SER A 391 -5.40 -27.26 -6.20
C SER A 391 -5.68 -28.62 -6.82
N LYS A 392 -6.92 -29.10 -6.65
CA LYS A 392 -7.45 -30.29 -7.30
C LYS A 392 -8.86 -29.99 -7.79
N ASP A 393 -9.11 -30.23 -9.09
CA ASP A 393 -10.41 -30.03 -9.73
C ASP A 393 -11.00 -28.61 -9.56
N GLY A 394 -10.12 -27.60 -9.48
CA GLY A 394 -10.51 -26.20 -9.31
C GLY A 394 -10.79 -25.78 -7.86
N VAL A 395 -10.67 -26.70 -6.89
CA VAL A 395 -10.74 -26.40 -5.47
C VAL A 395 -9.32 -26.19 -4.94
N VAL A 396 -9.12 -25.14 -4.15
CA VAL A 396 -7.86 -24.81 -3.49
C VAL A 396 -7.86 -25.40 -2.08
N ASP A 397 -6.75 -26.01 -1.67
CA ASP A 397 -6.57 -26.51 -0.30
C ASP A 397 -5.65 -25.54 0.47
N ASP A 398 -6.25 -24.78 1.39
CA ASP A 398 -5.54 -23.79 2.20
C ASP A 398 -4.41 -24.42 3.05
N ARG A 399 -4.57 -25.67 3.48
CA ARG A 399 -3.53 -26.35 4.27
C ARG A 399 -2.32 -26.67 3.42
N ASN A 400 -2.54 -27.16 2.20
CA ASN A 400 -1.45 -27.42 1.27
C ASN A 400 -0.72 -26.12 0.89
N ILE A 401 -1.44 -24.98 0.80
CA ILE A 401 -0.78 -23.68 0.63
C ILE A 401 0.15 -23.40 1.82
N VAL A 402 -0.33 -23.50 3.05
CA VAL A 402 0.49 -23.24 4.25
C VAL A 402 1.70 -24.17 4.30
N GLU A 403 1.50 -25.47 4.05
CA GLU A 403 2.57 -26.48 4.06
C GLU A 403 3.64 -26.23 3.00
N VAL A 404 3.31 -25.62 1.86
CA VAL A 404 4.29 -25.27 0.82
C VAL A 404 5.20 -24.11 1.25
N PHE A 405 4.72 -23.20 2.10
CA PHE A 405 5.50 -22.06 2.60
C PHE A 405 6.33 -22.39 3.85
N GLN A 406 6.02 -23.48 4.55
CA GLN A 406 6.75 -23.99 5.73
C GLN A 406 7.93 -24.87 5.33
#